data_AF-A2XBJ1-F1
#
_entry.id   AF-A2XBJ1-F1
#
_cell.length_a   1.000
_cell.length_b   1.000
_cell.length_c   1.000
_cell.angle_alpha   90.00
_cell.angle_beta   90.00
_cell.angle_gamma   90.00
#
_symmetry.space_group_name_H-M   'P 1'
#
loop_
_entity.id
_entity.type
_entity.pdbx_description
1 polymer ?
#
loop_
_entity_poly.entity_id
_entity_poly.type
_entity_poly.pdbx_seq_one_letter_code
_entity_poly.pdbx_strand_id
1 'polypeptide(L)'
;MELHLTSRGALPLSPPLAGQRRPHLSLSTPSLPIKNHTYSVPPPFSKAHCAIGCQASLATNYMETSAVADLDWENLGFGLVQTDFMYIAKCGPDGNFSKGEMVPFGPIELSPSAGVLNYGQGLFEGLKAYRKTDGYILLFRPEENAIRMRNGAERMCMPAPTLEQFVDAVKQTVLANKRWVPPTGKGSLYIRPLLMGSGAVLGLAPAPEYTFMIFVSPVGNYFKEGLAPINLIIEENFHRAAPGGTGGVKTIGNYASVLKAQRIAKQKGYSDVLYLDAVHKKYLEEVSSCNIFIVKGNVISTPAIKGTILPGITRKSILEVAQRKGFMVEERLVSVDELLEADEVFCTGTAVVVSPVGSITYLGQRVEYGNQGVGVVCQQLYTSLTSLQMGHVDDCMGWTVELNQ
;
A
#
# COMPACT_ATOMS: atom_id res chain seq x y z
N MET A 1 15.16 -8.03 -61.63
CA MET A 1 16.14 -8.11 -62.72
C MET A 1 17.35 -7.28 -62.29
N GLU A 2 18.31 -7.99 -61.71
CA GLU A 2 19.76 -7.69 -61.64
C GLU A 2 20.26 -6.43 -60.91
N LEU A 3 20.70 -6.64 -59.66
CA LEU A 3 21.79 -5.89 -59.04
C LEU A 3 22.98 -6.86 -58.89
N HIS A 4 24.05 -6.58 -59.63
CA HIS A 4 25.26 -7.37 -59.68
C HIS A 4 26.12 -7.19 -58.41
N LEU A 5 26.49 -8.33 -57.82
CA LEU A 5 27.57 -8.49 -56.87
C LEU A 5 28.93 -8.25 -57.54
N THR A 6 29.85 -7.58 -56.83
CA THR A 6 31.29 -7.84 -56.94
C THR A 6 31.88 -8.03 -55.55
N SER A 7 32.63 -9.13 -55.43
CA SER A 7 33.26 -9.63 -54.22
C SER A 7 34.78 -9.50 -54.30
N ARG A 8 35.41 -9.55 -53.11
CA ARG A 8 36.79 -9.99 -52.78
C ARG A 8 37.87 -8.92 -52.60
N GLY A 9 38.36 -8.87 -51.36
CA GLY A 9 39.73 -8.48 -51.01
C GLY A 9 40.03 -9.03 -49.61
N ALA A 10 40.79 -10.13 -49.55
CA ALA A 10 41.14 -10.86 -48.34
C ALA A 10 42.33 -10.23 -47.59
N LEU A 11 42.38 -10.48 -46.29
CA LEU A 11 43.46 -10.18 -45.34
C LEU A 11 44.82 -10.79 -45.76
N PRO A 12 45.93 -10.24 -45.24
CA PRO A 12 47.09 -11.04 -44.86
C PRO A 12 47.31 -11.07 -43.34
N LEU A 13 47.73 -12.24 -42.88
CA LEU A 13 48.03 -12.63 -41.50
C LEU A 13 49.55 -12.79 -41.32
N SER A 14 50.06 -12.41 -40.14
CA SER A 14 51.31 -12.86 -39.44
C SER A 14 52.67 -12.25 -39.88
N PRO A 15 53.72 -12.17 -39.02
CA PRO A 15 54.21 -13.24 -38.10
C PRO A 15 54.55 -12.77 -36.65
N PRO A 16 55.01 -13.69 -35.76
CA PRO A 16 54.95 -13.53 -34.31
C PRO A 16 56.23 -12.90 -33.72
N LEU A 17 56.10 -12.20 -32.59
CA LEU A 17 57.26 -11.82 -31.78
C LEU A 17 57.14 -12.42 -30.38
N ALA A 18 58.07 -13.31 -30.11
CA ALA A 18 58.29 -13.99 -28.85
C ALA A 18 58.94 -13.05 -27.82
N GLY A 19 58.50 -13.20 -26.57
CA GLY A 19 59.37 -13.25 -25.40
C GLY A 19 59.94 -11.93 -24.88
N GLN A 20 59.22 -11.26 -23.98
CA GLN A 20 59.86 -10.58 -22.86
C GLN A 20 59.11 -10.85 -21.55
N ARG A 21 59.90 -11.27 -20.57
CA ARG A 21 59.52 -11.74 -19.22
C ARG A 21 58.90 -10.62 -18.40
N ARG A 22 57.76 -10.89 -17.76
CA ARG A 22 57.22 -10.03 -16.69
C ARG A 22 58.10 -10.17 -15.44
N PRO A 23 58.48 -9.07 -14.76
CA PRO A 23 59.15 -9.17 -13.47
C PRO A 23 58.14 -9.60 -12.39
N HIS A 24 58.51 -10.61 -11.61
CA HIS A 24 57.84 -10.97 -10.36
C HIS A 24 57.97 -9.81 -9.37
N LEU A 25 56.86 -9.12 -9.09
CA LEU A 25 56.74 -8.24 -7.93
C LEU A 25 56.39 -9.08 -6.71
N SER A 26 57.43 -9.39 -5.92
CA SER A 26 57.29 -9.90 -4.56
C SER A 26 56.80 -8.77 -3.64
N LEU A 27 55.51 -8.77 -3.32
CA LEU A 27 54.98 -7.93 -2.24
C LEU A 27 55.19 -8.67 -0.91
N SER A 28 56.24 -8.25 -0.21
CA SER A 28 56.47 -8.55 1.19
C SER A 28 55.39 -7.87 2.03
N THR A 29 54.66 -8.66 2.82
CA THR A 29 53.74 -8.19 3.83
C THR A 29 54.52 -7.73 5.07
N PRO A 30 54.33 -6.49 5.58
CA PRO A 30 54.82 -6.14 6.90
C PRO A 30 53.87 -6.71 7.96
N SER A 31 54.42 -7.56 8.82
CA SER A 31 53.76 -8.09 10.02
C SER A 31 53.55 -6.97 11.05
N LEU A 32 52.28 -6.62 11.29
CA LEU A 32 51.87 -5.79 12.42
C LEU A 32 51.69 -6.68 13.67
N PRO A 33 52.24 -6.31 14.85
CA PRO A 33 52.11 -7.13 16.05
C PRO A 33 50.69 -7.03 16.63
N ILE A 34 50.04 -8.20 16.76
CA ILE A 34 48.81 -8.38 17.53
C ILE A 34 49.14 -8.22 19.02
N LYS A 35 48.64 -7.16 19.65
CA LYS A 35 48.60 -7.05 21.11
C LYS A 35 47.42 -7.87 21.63
N ASN A 36 47.72 -9.01 22.26
CA ASN A 36 46.74 -9.75 23.05
C ASN A 36 46.38 -8.94 24.30
N HIS A 37 45.21 -8.29 24.29
CA HIS A 37 44.58 -7.82 25.51
C HIS A 37 43.80 -8.97 26.14
N THR A 38 44.41 -9.59 27.16
CA THR A 38 43.75 -10.46 28.12
C THR A 38 42.75 -9.63 28.93
N TYR A 39 41.45 -9.85 28.72
CA TYR A 39 40.41 -9.35 29.61
C TYR A 39 40.25 -10.34 30.78
N SER A 40 40.58 -9.87 31.98
CA SER A 40 40.41 -10.60 33.24
C SER A 40 38.94 -10.63 33.66
N VAL A 41 38.47 -11.83 34.00
CA VAL A 41 37.15 -12.10 34.60
C VAL A 41 37.19 -11.72 36.09
N PRO A 42 36.23 -10.94 36.63
CA PRO A 42 36.15 -10.68 38.07
C PRO A 42 35.52 -11.87 38.83
N PRO A 43 35.90 -12.10 40.11
CA PRO A 43 35.47 -13.27 40.88
C PRO A 43 34.02 -13.16 41.38
N PRO A 44 33.38 -14.27 41.79
CA PRO A 44 31.99 -14.28 42.23
C PRO A 44 31.87 -13.69 43.63
N PHE A 45 30.97 -12.72 43.79
CA PHE A 45 30.61 -12.18 45.10
C PHE A 45 29.61 -13.08 45.83
N SER A 46 29.94 -13.33 47.10
CA SER A 46 29.22 -14.13 48.09
C SER A 46 27.88 -13.51 48.49
N LYS A 47 26.90 -14.39 48.75
CA LYS A 47 25.57 -14.08 49.30
C LYS A 47 25.68 -13.62 50.76
N ALA A 48 25.02 -12.51 51.09
CA ALA A 48 24.59 -12.21 52.45
C ALA A 48 23.13 -11.74 52.43
N HIS A 49 22.33 -12.39 53.27
CA HIS A 49 20.89 -12.19 53.42
C HIS A 49 20.56 -10.82 54.03
N CYS A 50 19.59 -10.12 53.45
CA CYS A 50 18.82 -9.08 54.15
C CYS A 50 17.34 -9.45 54.03
N ALA A 51 16.76 -9.94 55.12
CA ALA A 51 15.34 -10.20 55.23
C ALA A 51 14.64 -8.91 55.65
N ILE A 52 14.00 -8.24 54.69
CA ILE A 52 13.03 -7.19 54.95
C ILE A 52 11.69 -7.70 54.44
N GLY A 53 10.80 -8.04 55.37
CA GLY A 53 9.44 -8.43 55.06
C GLY A 53 8.72 -7.26 54.40
N CYS A 54 8.49 -7.38 53.10
CA CYS A 54 7.59 -6.49 52.36
C CYS A 54 6.28 -7.25 52.15
N GLN A 55 5.25 -6.89 52.93
CA GLN A 55 3.89 -7.30 52.64
C GLN A 55 3.50 -6.69 51.30
N ALA A 56 3.42 -7.53 50.26
CA ALA A 56 2.84 -7.14 48.99
C ALA A 56 1.34 -6.92 49.21
N SER A 57 0.94 -5.66 49.44
CA SER A 57 -0.44 -5.25 49.19
C SER A 57 -0.69 -5.38 47.70
N LEU A 58 -1.50 -6.37 47.32
CA LEU A 58 -2.10 -6.49 45.99
C LEU A 58 -2.93 -5.22 45.72
N ALA A 59 -2.28 -4.20 45.16
CA ALA A 59 -2.98 -3.12 44.50
C ALA A 59 -3.42 -3.64 43.12
N THR A 60 -4.50 -4.43 43.11
CA THR A 60 -5.28 -4.70 41.89
C THR A 60 -5.99 -3.41 41.48
N ASN A 61 -5.24 -2.48 40.88
CA ASN A 61 -5.83 -1.50 39.98
C ASN A 61 -6.06 -2.21 38.64
N TYR A 62 -7.12 -3.03 38.58
CA TYR A 62 -7.80 -3.28 37.31
C TYR A 62 -8.33 -1.91 36.85
N MET A 63 -7.54 -1.18 36.07
CA MET A 63 -8.11 -0.10 35.28
C MET A 63 -9.10 -0.77 34.33
N GLU A 64 -10.39 -0.55 34.56
CA GLU A 64 -11.42 -0.82 33.55
C GLU A 64 -10.97 -0.12 32.27
N THR A 65 -10.53 -0.89 31.29
CA THR A 65 -10.22 -0.35 29.98
C THR A 65 -11.52 0.16 29.40
N SER A 66 -11.59 1.47 29.16
CA SER A 66 -12.78 2.14 28.65
C SER A 66 -13.29 1.48 27.37
N ALA A 67 -14.61 1.39 27.23
CA ALA A 67 -15.28 0.77 26.08
C ALA A 67 -14.90 1.43 24.73
N VAL A 68 -14.51 2.70 24.78
CA VAL A 68 -13.96 3.50 23.67
C VAL A 68 -12.66 4.13 24.14
N ALA A 69 -11.63 4.12 23.28
CA ALA A 69 -10.34 4.73 23.61
C ALA A 69 -10.48 6.25 23.86
N ASP A 70 -9.71 6.75 24.83
CA ASP A 70 -9.64 8.18 25.14
C ASP A 70 -8.70 8.86 24.13
N LEU A 71 -9.28 9.47 23.10
CA LEU A 71 -8.58 10.09 21.98
C LEU A 71 -9.40 11.26 21.43
N ASP A 72 -8.72 12.31 20.93
CA ASP A 72 -9.39 13.41 20.22
C ASP A 72 -9.84 12.95 18.82
N TRP A 73 -11.05 12.40 18.78
CA TRP A 73 -11.66 11.87 17.56
C TRP A 73 -11.98 12.96 16.53
N GLU A 74 -12.14 14.23 16.93
CA GLU A 74 -12.40 15.34 16.00
C GLU A 74 -11.16 15.69 15.20
N ASN A 75 -9.98 15.61 15.84
CA ASN A 75 -8.73 16.05 15.24
C ASN A 75 -7.87 14.94 14.65
N LEU A 76 -8.37 13.71 14.62
CA LEU A 76 -7.65 12.56 14.12
C LEU A 76 -7.29 12.71 12.63
N GLY A 77 -6.00 12.55 12.31
CA GLY A 77 -5.50 12.54 10.94
C GLY A 77 -5.44 11.14 10.34
N PHE A 78 -4.72 11.01 9.22
CA PHE A 78 -4.32 9.72 8.65
C PHE A 78 -2.90 9.34 9.12
N GLY A 79 -2.74 9.26 10.45
CA GLY A 79 -1.47 8.91 11.12
C GLY A 79 -1.56 7.54 11.78
N LEU A 80 -0.40 6.95 12.08
CA LEU A 80 -0.35 5.75 12.90
C LEU A 80 -0.68 6.12 14.35
N VAL A 81 -1.75 5.55 14.87
CA VAL A 81 -2.07 5.48 16.30
C VAL A 81 -1.93 4.02 16.68
N GLN A 82 -1.02 3.74 17.62
CA GLN A 82 -0.80 2.38 18.11
C GLN A 82 -2.05 1.88 18.84
N THR A 83 -2.57 0.74 18.40
CA THR A 83 -3.69 0.04 19.05
C THR A 83 -3.18 -1.11 19.93
N ASP A 84 -4.09 -1.90 20.51
CA ASP A 84 -3.74 -2.89 21.53
C ASP A 84 -3.10 -4.15 20.92
N PHE A 85 -3.67 -4.66 19.81
CA PHE A 85 -3.29 -5.95 19.24
C PHE A 85 -3.07 -5.93 17.72
N MET A 86 -2.26 -6.86 17.23
CA MET A 86 -2.09 -7.20 15.83
C MET A 86 -2.22 -8.71 15.63
N TYR A 87 -2.59 -9.15 14.43
CA TYR A 87 -2.67 -10.56 14.06
C TYR A 87 -1.42 -10.99 13.30
N ILE A 88 -0.89 -12.18 13.58
CA ILE A 88 0.24 -12.77 12.85
C ILE A 88 -0.06 -14.22 12.50
N ALA A 89 0.16 -14.61 11.24
CA ALA A 89 0.20 -15.99 10.77
C ALA A 89 1.47 -16.23 9.96
N LYS A 90 2.11 -17.37 10.19
CA LYS A 90 3.34 -17.77 9.50
C LYS A 90 3.03 -18.86 8.48
N CYS A 91 3.73 -18.82 7.36
CA CYS A 91 3.70 -19.84 6.32
C CYS A 91 5.08 -20.46 6.20
N GLY A 92 5.13 -21.78 6.39
CA GLY A 92 6.35 -22.57 6.21
C GLY A 92 6.57 -23.01 4.76
N PRO A 93 7.53 -23.90 4.54
CA PRO A 93 7.87 -24.42 3.20
C PRO A 93 6.75 -25.23 2.53
N ASP A 94 5.73 -25.65 3.28
CA ASP A 94 4.56 -26.36 2.78
C ASP A 94 3.55 -25.45 2.06
N GLY A 95 3.76 -24.12 2.12
CA GLY A 95 2.91 -23.14 1.48
C GLY A 95 1.60 -22.85 2.23
N ASN A 96 1.40 -23.43 3.41
CA ASN A 96 0.19 -23.24 4.20
C ASN A 96 0.43 -22.25 5.34
N PHE A 97 -0.52 -21.33 5.53
CA PHE A 97 -0.52 -20.44 6.68
C PHE A 97 -1.04 -21.16 7.92
N SER A 98 -0.36 -20.95 9.05
CA SER A 98 -0.86 -21.35 10.36
C SER A 98 -2.21 -20.68 10.67
N LYS A 99 -2.90 -21.16 11.70
CA LYS A 99 -4.15 -20.55 12.20
C LYS A 99 -3.99 -19.07 12.59
N GLY A 100 -2.76 -18.64 12.86
CA GLY A 100 -2.41 -17.32 13.34
C GLY A 100 -2.76 -17.08 14.80
N GLU A 101 -2.28 -15.95 15.32
CA GLU A 101 -2.38 -15.54 16.71
C GLU A 101 -2.58 -14.02 16.81
N MET A 102 -3.38 -13.61 17.80
CA MET A 102 -3.46 -12.22 18.22
C MET A 102 -2.34 -11.94 19.23
N VAL A 103 -1.48 -10.99 18.92
CA VAL A 103 -0.36 -10.58 19.77
C VAL A 103 -0.45 -9.09 20.09
N PRO A 104 0.14 -8.60 21.19
CA PRO A 104 0.21 -7.17 21.45
C PRO A 104 0.85 -6.43 20.27
N PHE A 105 0.34 -5.25 19.93
CA PHE A 105 0.96 -4.43 18.90
C PHE A 105 2.40 -4.07 19.30
N GLY A 106 3.35 -4.27 18.40
CA GLY A 106 4.74 -3.95 18.67
C GLY A 106 5.66 -4.21 17.48
N PRO A 107 6.98 -4.01 17.68
CA PRO A 107 7.99 -4.35 16.68
C PRO A 107 7.93 -5.84 16.29
N ILE A 108 8.31 -6.13 15.05
CA ILE A 108 8.48 -7.50 14.55
C ILE A 108 9.96 -7.82 14.39
N GLU A 109 10.34 -9.06 14.70
CA GLU A 109 11.68 -9.56 14.43
C GLU A 109 11.77 -10.09 12.99
N LEU A 110 12.77 -9.62 12.25
CA LEU A 110 13.04 -10.07 10.88
C LEU A 110 14.53 -10.33 10.71
N SER A 111 14.87 -11.39 9.96
CA SER A 111 16.24 -11.59 9.50
C SER A 111 16.68 -10.39 8.65
N PRO A 112 17.91 -9.86 8.81
CA PRO A 112 18.44 -8.85 7.89
C PRO A 112 18.47 -9.31 6.43
N SER A 113 18.54 -10.62 6.18
CA SER A 113 18.49 -11.22 4.84
C SER A 113 17.07 -11.59 4.39
N ALA A 114 16.02 -11.10 5.06
CA ALA A 114 14.65 -11.37 4.63
C ALA A 114 14.39 -10.83 3.21
N GLY A 115 13.69 -11.62 2.38
CA GLY A 115 13.41 -11.26 0.99
C GLY A 115 12.65 -9.93 0.84
N VAL A 116 11.75 -9.62 1.78
CA VAL A 116 11.02 -8.34 1.81
C VAL A 116 11.94 -7.13 1.99
N LEU A 117 13.02 -7.25 2.78
CA LEU A 117 13.95 -6.15 3.09
C LEU A 117 14.92 -5.88 1.94
N ASN A 118 15.33 -6.93 1.21
CA ASN A 118 16.41 -6.84 0.22
C ASN A 118 15.90 -6.75 -1.23
N TYR A 119 14.79 -7.42 -1.54
CA TYR A 119 14.27 -7.54 -2.91
C TYR A 119 12.81 -7.08 -3.04
N GLY A 120 12.23 -6.53 -1.97
CA GLY A 120 10.89 -5.95 -2.01
C GLY A 120 9.76 -6.97 -2.25
N GLN A 121 9.98 -8.25 -1.94
CA GLN A 121 8.96 -9.30 -2.07
C GLN A 121 7.91 -9.17 -0.96
N GLY A 122 7.02 -8.19 -1.10
CA GLY A 122 5.96 -7.91 -0.14
C GLY A 122 4.73 -7.27 -0.76
N LEU A 123 3.58 -7.59 -0.20
CA LEU A 123 2.27 -7.04 -0.56
C LEU A 123 1.62 -6.42 0.66
N PHE A 124 0.68 -5.52 0.42
CA PHE A 124 -0.18 -5.01 1.47
C PHE A 124 -1.60 -4.75 0.96
N GLU A 125 -2.53 -4.68 1.89
CA GLU A 125 -3.91 -4.31 1.64
C GLU A 125 -4.35 -3.11 2.46
N GLY A 126 -5.52 -2.58 2.10
CA GLY A 126 -6.11 -1.43 2.77
C GLY A 126 -7.62 -1.49 2.72
N LEU A 127 -8.22 -1.64 3.89
CA LEU A 127 -9.66 -1.65 4.12
C LEU A 127 -10.00 -0.92 5.42
N LYS A 128 -11.29 -0.74 5.69
CA LYS A 128 -11.79 0.03 6.83
C LYS A 128 -12.92 -0.71 7.53
N ALA A 129 -12.98 -0.52 8.85
CA ALA A 129 -14.15 -0.83 9.66
C ALA A 129 -14.84 0.46 10.13
N TYR A 130 -16.17 0.45 10.13
CA TYR A 130 -17.01 1.60 10.49
C TYR A 130 -17.95 1.23 11.62
N ARG A 131 -18.17 2.16 12.55
CA ARG A 131 -19.16 2.00 13.62
C ARG A 131 -20.51 2.57 13.18
N LYS A 132 -21.54 1.74 13.16
CA LYS A 132 -22.94 2.13 12.94
C LYS A 132 -23.50 2.87 14.15
N THR A 133 -24.62 3.56 13.95
CA THR A 133 -25.36 4.27 15.00
C THR A 133 -25.90 3.34 16.10
N ASP A 134 -26.19 2.09 15.77
CA ASP A 134 -26.62 1.03 16.71
C ASP A 134 -25.43 0.36 17.45
N GLY A 135 -24.19 0.80 17.18
CA GLY A 135 -22.97 0.33 17.83
C GLY A 135 -22.30 -0.87 17.16
N TYR A 136 -22.95 -1.55 16.21
CA TYR A 136 -22.35 -2.63 15.44
C TYR A 136 -21.24 -2.11 14.52
N ILE A 137 -20.34 -3.01 14.12
CA ILE A 137 -19.19 -2.69 13.28
C ILE A 137 -19.38 -3.32 11.90
N LEU A 138 -19.21 -2.53 10.84
CA LEU A 138 -19.23 -2.98 9.46
C LEU A 138 -17.84 -3.00 8.84
N LEU A 139 -17.55 -4.06 8.11
CA LEU A 139 -16.46 -4.10 7.12
C LEU A 139 -17.02 -3.84 5.73
N PHE A 140 -16.21 -3.25 4.86
CA PHE A 140 -16.57 -3.01 3.46
C PHE A 140 -15.73 -3.87 2.51
N ARG A 141 -16.40 -4.78 1.80
CA ARG A 141 -15.87 -5.71 0.78
C ARG A 141 -14.55 -6.41 1.16
N PRO A 142 -14.40 -6.96 2.39
CA PRO A 142 -13.13 -7.56 2.81
C PRO A 142 -12.69 -8.75 1.92
N GLU A 143 -13.63 -9.47 1.31
CA GLU A 143 -13.37 -10.56 0.36
C GLU A 143 -12.63 -10.06 -0.89
N GLU A 144 -12.96 -8.87 -1.40
CA GLU A 144 -12.29 -8.30 -2.57
C GLU A 144 -10.83 -7.93 -2.26
N ASN A 145 -10.55 -7.49 -1.02
CA ASN A 145 -9.17 -7.28 -0.55
C ASN A 145 -8.41 -8.61 -0.50
N ALA A 146 -9.05 -9.69 -0.01
CA ALA A 146 -8.45 -11.02 0.03
C ALA A 146 -8.13 -11.53 -1.40
N ILE A 147 -9.06 -11.36 -2.35
CA ILE A 147 -8.87 -11.73 -3.75
C ILE A 147 -7.70 -10.95 -4.36
N ARG A 148 -7.65 -9.62 -4.13
CA ARG A 148 -6.58 -8.79 -4.68
C ARG A 148 -5.21 -9.15 -4.09
N MET A 149 -5.13 -9.44 -2.80
CA MET A 149 -3.89 -9.94 -2.18
C MET A 149 -3.45 -11.27 -2.81
N ARG A 150 -4.37 -12.23 -2.99
CA ARG A 150 -4.06 -13.52 -3.60
C ARG A 150 -3.53 -13.38 -5.03
N ASN A 151 -4.19 -12.58 -5.87
CA ASN A 151 -3.74 -12.31 -7.24
C ASN A 151 -2.36 -11.64 -7.26
N GLY A 152 -2.12 -10.73 -6.30
CA GLY A 152 -0.80 -10.13 -6.12
C GLY A 152 0.25 -11.15 -5.69
N ALA A 153 -0.11 -12.08 -4.80
CA ALA A 153 0.79 -13.11 -4.28
C ALA A 153 1.24 -14.05 -5.39
N GLU A 154 0.31 -14.45 -6.26
CA GLU A 154 0.62 -15.19 -7.48
C GLU A 154 1.64 -14.45 -8.34
N ARG A 155 1.40 -13.16 -8.64
CA ARG A 155 2.33 -12.35 -9.45
C ARG A 155 3.72 -12.18 -8.81
N MET A 156 3.78 -12.17 -7.48
CA MET A 156 5.00 -11.99 -6.69
C MET A 156 5.66 -13.31 -6.27
N CYS A 157 5.18 -14.46 -6.76
CA CYS A 157 5.64 -15.80 -6.38
C CYS A 157 5.61 -16.02 -4.85
N MET A 158 4.46 -15.75 -4.23
CA MET A 158 4.22 -15.90 -2.81
C MET A 158 2.98 -16.80 -2.58
N PRO A 159 2.97 -17.65 -1.54
CA PRO A 159 1.73 -18.24 -1.05
C PRO A 159 0.85 -17.13 -0.45
N ALA A 160 -0.47 -17.32 -0.48
CA ALA A 160 -1.43 -16.41 0.12
C ALA A 160 -2.33 -17.14 1.11
N PRO A 161 -2.81 -16.47 2.17
CA PRO A 161 -3.89 -17.02 2.98
C PRO A 161 -5.11 -17.32 2.11
N THR A 162 -5.91 -18.30 2.53
CA THR A 162 -7.21 -18.51 1.90
C THR A 162 -8.11 -17.28 2.10
N LEU A 163 -9.17 -17.18 1.29
CA LEU A 163 -10.11 -16.06 1.35
C LEU A 163 -10.77 -16.00 2.75
N GLU A 164 -11.16 -17.17 3.24
CA GLU A 164 -11.75 -17.34 4.57
C GLU A 164 -10.76 -16.96 5.68
N GLN A 165 -9.51 -17.48 5.64
CA GLN A 165 -8.49 -17.12 6.63
C GLN A 165 -8.19 -15.61 6.64
N PHE A 166 -8.12 -14.97 5.47
CA PHE A 166 -7.89 -13.53 5.40
C PHE A 166 -9.04 -12.75 6.05
N VAL A 167 -10.29 -13.07 5.68
CA VAL A 167 -11.47 -12.37 6.19
C VAL A 167 -11.63 -12.62 7.69
N ASP A 168 -11.44 -13.85 8.15
CA ASP A 168 -11.49 -14.20 9.57
C ASP A 168 -10.41 -13.46 10.38
N ALA A 169 -9.17 -13.41 9.89
CA ALA A 169 -8.10 -12.64 10.53
C ALA A 169 -8.43 -11.13 10.62
N VAL A 170 -9.05 -10.56 9.58
CA VAL A 170 -9.55 -9.17 9.61
C VAL A 170 -10.59 -9.00 10.72
N LYS A 171 -11.60 -9.89 10.78
CA LYS A 171 -12.67 -9.84 11.79
C LYS A 171 -12.09 -9.92 13.21
N GLN A 172 -11.22 -10.90 13.46
CA GLN A 172 -10.55 -11.07 14.75
C GLN A 172 -9.73 -9.84 15.14
N THR A 173 -8.95 -9.27 14.22
CA THR A 173 -8.11 -8.10 14.50
C THR A 173 -8.97 -6.88 14.86
N VAL A 174 -10.08 -6.66 14.15
CA VAL A 174 -10.99 -5.54 14.43
C VAL A 174 -11.71 -5.73 15.77
N LEU A 175 -12.21 -6.94 16.07
CA LEU A 175 -12.87 -7.23 17.33
C LEU A 175 -11.93 -7.09 18.54
N ALA A 176 -10.69 -7.58 18.41
CA ALA A 176 -9.66 -7.42 19.45
C ALA A 176 -9.32 -5.94 19.73
N ASN A 177 -9.50 -5.07 18.74
CA ASN A 177 -9.25 -3.63 18.83
C ASN A 177 -10.55 -2.80 18.81
N LYS A 178 -11.71 -3.38 19.17
CA LYS A 178 -13.03 -2.75 18.98
C LYS A 178 -13.17 -1.37 19.62
N ARG A 179 -12.46 -1.10 20.72
CA ARG A 179 -12.48 0.19 21.42
C ARG A 179 -11.79 1.31 20.65
N TRP A 180 -10.95 0.95 19.67
CA TRP A 180 -10.25 1.87 18.78
C TRP A 180 -11.06 2.18 17.51
N VAL A 181 -12.18 1.51 17.27
CA VAL A 181 -13.06 1.88 16.14
C VAL A 181 -13.72 3.22 16.49
N PRO A 182 -13.47 4.29 15.70
CA PRO A 182 -13.98 5.62 16.00
C PRO A 182 -15.50 5.63 16.21
N PRO A 183 -16.03 6.54 17.04
CA PRO A 183 -17.47 6.81 17.09
C PRO A 183 -18.04 7.15 15.71
N THR A 184 -19.32 6.89 15.51
CA THR A 184 -20.02 7.17 14.25
C THR A 184 -19.82 8.63 13.81
N GLY A 185 -19.45 8.83 12.55
CA GLY A 185 -19.18 10.15 11.98
C GLY A 185 -17.79 10.74 12.30
N LYS A 186 -17.01 10.13 13.19
CA LYS A 186 -15.68 10.64 13.61
C LYS A 186 -14.50 10.01 12.87
N GLY A 187 -14.75 8.98 12.06
CA GLY A 187 -13.71 8.35 11.26
C GLY A 187 -13.97 6.87 11.04
N SER A 188 -12.89 6.12 10.85
CA SER A 188 -12.91 4.67 10.65
C SER A 188 -11.68 4.01 11.27
N LEU A 189 -11.75 2.70 11.53
CA LEU A 189 -10.57 1.93 11.86
C LEU A 189 -9.93 1.45 10.54
N TYR A 190 -8.77 1.99 10.19
CA TYR A 190 -8.03 1.55 9.03
C TYR A 190 -7.33 0.23 9.34
N ILE A 191 -7.48 -0.75 8.45
CA ILE A 191 -6.94 -2.10 8.59
C ILE A 191 -5.83 -2.28 7.55
N ARG A 192 -4.66 -2.71 8.00
CA ARG A 192 -3.47 -2.93 7.18
C ARG A 192 -3.02 -4.39 7.24
N PRO A 193 -3.52 -5.25 6.34
CA PRO A 193 -2.94 -6.55 6.09
C PRO A 193 -1.63 -6.41 5.31
N LEU A 194 -0.60 -7.14 5.71
CA LEU A 194 0.71 -7.25 5.06
C LEU A 194 0.98 -8.73 4.76
N LEU A 195 1.59 -9.00 3.62
CA LEU A 195 2.14 -10.31 3.28
C LEU A 195 3.60 -10.14 2.89
N MET A 196 4.51 -10.73 3.66
CA MET A 196 5.94 -10.48 3.58
C MET A 196 6.70 -11.78 3.29
N GLY A 197 7.63 -11.74 2.33
CA GLY A 197 8.68 -12.76 2.22
C GLY A 197 9.66 -12.61 3.38
N SER A 198 9.33 -13.21 4.52
CA SER A 198 10.03 -13.04 5.80
C SER A 198 11.23 -13.97 5.95
N GLY A 199 11.29 -15.05 5.19
CA GLY A 199 12.39 -16.01 5.21
C GLY A 199 13.71 -15.44 4.70
N ALA A 200 14.81 -15.90 5.30
CA ALA A 200 16.17 -15.50 4.95
C ALA A 200 16.58 -16.01 3.56
N VAL A 201 16.96 -15.10 2.66
CA VAL A 201 17.41 -15.43 1.30
C VAL A 201 18.37 -14.34 0.76
N LEU A 202 19.58 -14.75 0.34
CA LEU A 202 20.56 -13.86 -0.30
C LEU A 202 20.63 -14.02 -1.82
N GLY A 203 20.16 -15.15 -2.34
CA GLY A 203 20.00 -15.32 -3.79
C GLY A 203 18.72 -14.64 -4.25
N LEU A 204 18.68 -14.20 -5.51
CA LEU A 204 17.44 -13.71 -6.10
C LEU A 204 16.49 -14.89 -6.37
N ALA A 205 15.64 -15.19 -5.40
CA ALA A 205 14.64 -16.26 -5.44
C ALA A 205 13.45 -15.91 -4.52
N PRO A 206 12.29 -16.56 -4.68
CA PRO A 206 11.21 -16.48 -3.70
C PRO A 206 11.69 -16.83 -2.29
N ALA A 207 11.22 -16.09 -1.29
CA ALA A 207 11.55 -16.36 0.10
C ALA A 207 11.09 -17.76 0.53
N PRO A 208 11.83 -18.46 1.39
CA PRO A 208 11.46 -19.81 1.85
C PRO A 208 10.33 -19.82 2.89
N GLU A 209 10.03 -18.67 3.50
CA GLU A 209 9.03 -18.49 4.54
C GLU A 209 8.32 -17.15 4.36
N TYR A 210 7.06 -17.09 4.79
CA TYR A 210 6.24 -15.89 4.64
C TYR A 210 5.48 -15.57 5.92
N THR A 211 5.22 -14.28 6.14
CA THR A 211 4.43 -13.80 7.27
C THR A 211 3.26 -12.99 6.74
N PHE A 212 2.05 -13.41 7.11
CA PHE A 212 0.83 -12.63 6.95
C PHE A 212 0.52 -11.96 8.28
N MET A 213 0.37 -10.63 8.27
CA MET A 213 0.18 -9.83 9.48
C MET A 213 -0.90 -8.80 9.26
N ILE A 214 -1.71 -8.49 10.27
CA ILE A 214 -2.69 -7.42 10.22
C ILE A 214 -2.52 -6.52 11.43
N PHE A 215 -2.34 -5.23 11.20
CA PHE A 215 -2.49 -4.23 12.24
C PHE A 215 -3.58 -3.24 11.86
N VAL A 216 -4.05 -2.48 12.85
CA VAL A 216 -5.10 -1.48 12.68
C VAL A 216 -4.66 -0.14 13.26
N SER A 217 -5.28 0.94 12.79
CA SER A 217 -5.09 2.28 13.33
C SER A 217 -6.38 3.07 13.15
N PRO A 218 -6.91 3.75 14.17
CA PRO A 218 -7.99 4.70 13.94
C PRO A 218 -7.49 5.81 13.01
N VAL A 219 -8.33 6.21 12.07
CA VAL A 219 -8.09 7.35 11.18
C VAL A 219 -9.33 8.23 11.10
N GLY A 220 -9.12 9.54 11.06
CA GLY A 220 -10.21 10.49 10.95
C GLY A 220 -10.79 10.56 9.54
N ASN A 221 -11.79 11.41 9.37
CA ASN A 221 -12.28 11.76 8.05
C ASN A 221 -11.18 12.50 7.29
N TYR A 222 -10.88 12.05 6.06
CA TYR A 222 -9.77 12.60 5.28
C TYR A 222 -9.94 14.11 5.02
N PHE A 223 -11.18 14.57 4.95
CA PHE A 223 -11.52 15.99 4.85
C PHE A 223 -12.38 16.42 6.03
N LYS A 224 -11.80 17.20 6.96
CA LYS A 224 -12.48 17.67 8.17
C LYS A 224 -13.64 18.64 7.89
N GLU A 225 -13.55 19.43 6.82
CA GLU A 225 -14.50 20.51 6.46
C GLU A 225 -15.34 20.19 5.20
N GLY A 226 -15.47 18.91 4.84
CA GLY A 226 -16.09 18.47 3.59
C GLY A 226 -15.07 18.28 2.47
N LEU A 227 -15.48 17.65 1.36
CA LEU A 227 -14.59 17.23 0.27
C LEU A 227 -13.76 18.41 -0.28
N ALA A 228 -12.50 18.54 0.15
CA ALA A 228 -11.61 19.59 -0.33
C ALA A 228 -11.00 19.15 -1.68
N PRO A 229 -11.17 19.91 -2.77
CA PRO A 229 -10.58 19.56 -4.05
C PRO A 229 -9.06 19.52 -3.99
N ILE A 230 -8.47 18.45 -4.55
CA ILE A 230 -7.02 18.31 -4.69
C ILE A 230 -6.55 18.94 -6.00
N ASN A 231 -5.32 19.44 -6.01
CA ASN A 231 -4.70 20.03 -7.20
C ASN A 231 -3.56 19.13 -7.66
N LEU A 232 -3.59 18.67 -8.90
CA LEU A 232 -2.65 17.69 -9.42
C LEU A 232 -1.72 18.31 -10.47
N ILE A 233 -0.53 17.73 -10.58
CA ILE A 233 0.37 17.95 -11.71
C ILE A 233 0.52 16.64 -12.49
N ILE A 234 0.52 16.74 -13.81
CA ILE A 234 0.83 15.59 -14.67
C ILE A 234 2.35 15.41 -14.71
N GLU A 235 2.81 14.18 -14.46
CA GLU A 235 4.22 13.84 -14.50
C GLU A 235 4.70 13.53 -15.91
N GLU A 236 5.86 14.10 -16.27
CA GLU A 236 6.44 14.04 -17.62
C GLU A 236 7.66 13.12 -17.69
N ASN A 237 8.38 12.96 -16.57
CA ASN A 237 9.69 12.32 -16.53
C ASN A 237 9.69 10.97 -15.80
N PHE A 238 8.75 10.76 -14.88
CA PHE A 238 8.62 9.52 -14.12
C PHE A 238 7.36 8.76 -14.53
N HIS A 239 7.48 7.44 -14.63
CA HIS A 239 6.34 6.55 -14.89
C HIS A 239 6.01 5.76 -13.62
N ARG A 240 4.72 5.58 -13.34
CA ARG A 240 4.26 4.79 -12.19
C ARG A 240 4.46 3.30 -12.44
N ALA A 241 4.09 2.86 -13.65
CA ALA A 241 4.14 1.49 -14.09
C ALA A 241 4.44 1.44 -15.60
N ALA A 242 4.75 0.24 -16.09
CA ALA A 242 4.91 -0.04 -17.51
C ALA A 242 4.24 -1.40 -17.84
N PRO A 243 3.79 -1.61 -19.09
CA PRO A 243 3.23 -2.89 -19.52
C PRO A 243 4.18 -4.06 -19.20
N GLY A 244 3.62 -5.17 -18.70
CA GLY A 244 4.39 -6.33 -18.23
C GLY A 244 4.99 -6.19 -16.83
N GLY A 245 4.99 -4.98 -16.25
CA GLY A 245 5.45 -4.73 -14.88
C GLY A 245 4.46 -5.20 -13.81
N THR A 246 4.55 -4.58 -12.63
CA THR A 246 3.74 -4.92 -11.46
C THR A 246 2.66 -3.89 -11.14
N GLY A 247 2.39 -2.93 -12.02
CA GLY A 247 1.47 -1.80 -11.75
C GLY A 247 0.08 -2.22 -11.25
N GLY A 248 -0.47 -3.29 -11.80
CA GLY A 248 -1.74 -3.88 -11.39
C GLY A 248 -1.72 -4.64 -10.06
N VAL A 249 -0.60 -4.65 -9.34
CA VAL A 249 -0.40 -5.35 -8.06
C VAL A 249 -0.13 -4.37 -6.93
N LYS A 250 -0.70 -4.63 -5.75
CA LYS A 250 -0.48 -3.81 -4.55
C LYS A 250 0.81 -4.19 -3.81
N THR A 251 1.92 -4.25 -4.56
CA THR A 251 3.25 -4.57 -4.06
C THR A 251 3.97 -3.34 -3.52
N ILE A 252 4.78 -3.51 -2.47
CA ILE A 252 5.52 -2.41 -1.83
C ILE A 252 6.47 -1.69 -2.79
N GLY A 253 7.03 -2.40 -3.78
CA GLY A 253 7.95 -1.82 -4.77
C GLY A 253 7.33 -0.70 -5.59
N ASN A 254 6.03 -0.82 -5.93
CA ASN A 254 5.32 0.19 -6.73
C ASN A 254 5.12 1.52 -5.99
N TYR A 255 5.20 1.51 -4.66
CA TYR A 255 5.00 2.72 -3.85
C TYR A 255 6.32 3.44 -3.57
N ALA A 256 7.45 2.73 -3.59
CA ALA A 256 8.76 3.35 -3.44
C ALA A 256 9.15 4.20 -4.67
N SER A 257 8.80 3.75 -5.88
CA SER A 257 9.15 4.43 -7.13
C SER A 257 8.49 5.81 -7.31
N VAL A 258 7.30 6.02 -6.74
CA VAL A 258 6.54 7.27 -6.91
C VAL A 258 6.99 8.40 -5.96
N LEU A 259 7.72 8.08 -4.88
CA LEU A 259 8.04 9.04 -3.81
C LEU A 259 8.82 10.26 -4.30
N LYS A 260 9.72 10.09 -5.27
CA LYS A 260 10.52 11.20 -5.81
C LYS A 260 9.64 12.22 -6.53
N ALA A 261 8.75 11.75 -7.42
CA ALA A 261 7.81 12.59 -8.15
C ALA A 261 6.84 13.30 -7.19
N GLN A 262 6.27 12.56 -6.23
CA GLN A 262 5.39 13.14 -5.20
C GLN A 262 6.08 14.25 -4.39
N ARG A 263 7.34 14.04 -3.99
CA ARG A 263 8.11 15.06 -3.26
C ARG A 263 8.29 16.33 -4.09
N ILE A 264 8.61 16.20 -5.39
CA ILE A 264 8.78 17.35 -6.29
C ILE A 264 7.44 18.09 -6.45
N ALA A 265 6.34 17.38 -6.66
CA ALA A 265 5.01 17.96 -6.81
C ALA A 265 4.59 18.74 -5.55
N LYS A 266 4.78 18.16 -4.36
CA LYS A 266 4.50 18.82 -3.08
C LYS A 266 5.34 20.08 -2.88
N GLN A 267 6.62 20.06 -3.26
CA GLN A 267 7.48 21.25 -3.20
C GLN A 267 7.01 22.39 -4.11
N LYS A 268 6.27 22.07 -5.18
CA LYS A 268 5.65 23.04 -6.09
C LYS A 268 4.21 23.42 -5.68
N GLY A 269 3.71 22.93 -4.55
CA GLY A 269 2.36 23.25 -4.04
C GLY A 269 1.22 22.39 -4.58
N TYR A 270 1.52 21.30 -5.31
CA TYR A 270 0.51 20.33 -5.75
C TYR A 270 0.21 19.31 -4.64
N SER A 271 -1.02 18.81 -4.61
CA SER A 271 -1.47 17.79 -3.67
C SER A 271 -0.86 16.42 -3.98
N ASP A 272 -0.86 16.04 -5.27
CA ASP A 272 -0.32 14.76 -5.74
C ASP A 272 0.02 14.79 -7.24
N VAL A 273 0.44 13.63 -7.77
CA VAL A 273 0.91 13.45 -9.15
C VAL A 273 -0.04 12.55 -9.93
N LEU A 274 -0.46 13.01 -11.11
CA LEU A 274 -1.14 12.18 -12.12
C LEU A 274 -0.11 11.64 -13.11
N TYR A 275 -0.10 10.33 -13.32
CA TYR A 275 0.80 9.67 -14.25
C TYR A 275 0.14 9.39 -15.59
N LEU A 276 0.95 9.51 -16.65
CA LEU A 276 0.62 9.03 -17.98
C LEU A 276 1.30 7.70 -18.27
N ASP A 277 0.74 6.98 -19.23
CA ASP A 277 1.24 5.69 -19.67
C ASP A 277 2.70 5.78 -20.17
N ALA A 278 3.49 4.75 -19.88
CA ALA A 278 4.91 4.75 -20.19
C ALA A 278 5.24 4.63 -21.70
N VAL A 279 4.27 4.27 -22.55
CA VAL A 279 4.49 3.97 -23.96
C VAL A 279 4.25 5.19 -24.83
N HIS A 280 3.06 5.76 -24.72
CA HIS A 280 2.58 6.87 -25.53
C HIS A 280 2.72 8.21 -24.81
N LYS A 281 2.87 8.21 -23.48
CA LYS A 281 2.89 9.42 -22.64
C LYS A 281 1.69 10.33 -22.92
N LYS A 282 0.53 9.70 -23.14
CA LYS A 282 -0.71 10.38 -23.56
C LYS A 282 -1.91 9.94 -22.72
N TYR A 283 -1.97 8.66 -22.38
CA TYR A 283 -3.13 8.09 -21.72
C TYR A 283 -2.98 8.15 -20.20
N LEU A 284 -4.06 8.49 -19.51
CA LEU A 284 -4.08 8.57 -18.07
C LEU A 284 -3.87 7.19 -17.45
N GLU A 285 -3.12 7.13 -16.36
CA GLU A 285 -3.02 5.93 -15.51
C GLU A 285 -3.67 6.15 -14.14
N GLU A 286 -2.89 6.61 -13.16
CA GLU A 286 -3.32 6.74 -11.77
C GLU A 286 -2.73 8.01 -11.14
N VAL A 287 -3.32 8.43 -10.02
CA VAL A 287 -2.80 9.49 -9.17
C VAL A 287 -2.08 8.86 -7.99
N SER A 288 -0.77 8.65 -8.09
CA SER A 288 0.14 7.91 -7.18
C SER A 288 -0.40 6.66 -6.47
N SER A 289 -1.42 6.79 -5.62
CA SER A 289 -2.07 5.73 -4.85
C SER A 289 -3.59 5.59 -5.07
N CYS A 290 -4.16 6.33 -6.02
CA CYS A 290 -5.59 6.40 -6.32
C CYS A 290 -5.87 6.20 -7.82
N ASN A 291 -7.01 5.59 -8.13
CA ASN A 291 -7.52 5.55 -9.50
C ASN A 291 -8.15 6.90 -9.88
N ILE A 292 -8.15 7.27 -11.16
CA ILE A 292 -8.72 8.52 -11.68
C ILE A 292 -9.95 8.25 -12.56
N PHE A 293 -10.88 9.20 -12.53
CA PHE A 293 -12.10 9.24 -13.33
C PHE A 293 -12.30 10.63 -13.90
N ILE A 294 -12.83 10.70 -15.12
CA ILE A 294 -13.30 11.92 -15.75
C ILE A 294 -14.79 11.83 -16.03
N VAL A 295 -15.48 12.96 -15.98
CA VAL A 295 -16.91 13.08 -16.29
C VAL A 295 -17.07 14.02 -17.47
N LYS A 296 -17.85 13.62 -18.48
CA LYS A 296 -18.29 14.47 -19.58
C LYS A 296 -19.77 14.23 -19.87
N GLY A 297 -20.60 15.22 -19.60
CA GLY A 297 -22.06 15.07 -19.62
C GLY A 297 -22.52 13.94 -18.70
N ASN A 298 -23.16 12.91 -19.27
CA ASN A 298 -23.63 11.73 -18.53
C ASN A 298 -22.65 10.52 -18.59
N VAL A 299 -21.44 10.70 -19.12
CA VAL A 299 -20.43 9.64 -19.28
C VAL A 299 -19.35 9.81 -18.22
N ILE A 300 -19.07 8.71 -17.51
CA ILE A 300 -17.95 8.58 -16.57
C ILE A 300 -16.93 7.63 -17.19
N SER A 301 -15.73 8.13 -17.50
CA SER A 301 -14.66 7.32 -18.10
C SER A 301 -13.49 7.16 -17.13
N THR A 302 -12.87 5.98 -17.13
CA THR A 302 -11.68 5.67 -16.33
C THR A 302 -10.72 4.75 -17.10
N PRO A 303 -9.40 4.84 -16.86
CA PRO A 303 -8.44 3.91 -17.44
C PRO A 303 -8.82 2.44 -17.22
N ALA A 304 -8.85 1.66 -18.30
CA ALA A 304 -9.12 0.22 -18.25
C ALA A 304 -8.01 -0.55 -17.51
N ILE A 305 -8.37 -1.60 -16.77
CA ILE A 305 -7.41 -2.44 -16.04
C ILE A 305 -6.68 -3.37 -17.02
N LYS A 306 -5.63 -2.87 -17.67
CA LYS A 306 -4.78 -3.59 -18.63
C LYS A 306 -3.34 -3.73 -18.12
N GLY A 307 -3.20 -4.16 -16.86
CA GLY A 307 -1.90 -4.53 -16.25
C GLY A 307 -1.13 -3.39 -15.57
N THR A 308 -1.27 -2.14 -16.01
CA THR A 308 -0.60 -0.99 -15.37
C THR A 308 -1.49 -0.23 -14.39
N ILE A 309 -2.78 -0.54 -14.32
CA ILE A 309 -3.73 0.08 -13.38
C ILE A 309 -4.05 -0.91 -12.26
N LEU A 310 -3.91 -0.47 -11.01
CA LEU A 310 -4.32 -1.26 -9.84
C LEU A 310 -5.85 -1.41 -9.84
N PRO A 311 -6.39 -2.63 -9.75
CA PRO A 311 -7.84 -2.85 -9.62
C PRO A 311 -8.31 -2.38 -8.24
N GLY A 312 -8.64 -1.09 -8.13
CA GLY A 312 -9.17 -0.48 -6.92
C GLY A 312 -10.55 -1.04 -6.58
N ILE A 313 -10.75 -1.43 -5.32
CA ILE A 313 -12.06 -1.89 -4.84
C ILE A 313 -13.04 -0.70 -4.80
N THR A 314 -12.57 0.49 -4.40
CA THR A 314 -13.35 1.72 -4.50
C THR A 314 -13.69 2.08 -5.94
N ARG A 315 -12.73 1.94 -6.87
CA ARG A 315 -12.97 2.11 -8.32
C ARG A 315 -14.09 1.18 -8.80
N LYS A 316 -14.00 -0.11 -8.49
CA LYS A 316 -15.02 -1.12 -8.82
C LYS A 316 -16.40 -0.72 -8.27
N SER A 317 -16.48 -0.40 -6.98
CA SER A 317 -17.72 0.03 -6.35
C SER A 317 -18.31 1.32 -6.94
N ILE A 318 -17.47 2.28 -7.32
CA ILE A 318 -17.95 3.55 -7.90
C ILE A 318 -18.52 3.33 -9.31
N LEU A 319 -17.93 2.45 -10.12
CA LEU A 319 -18.50 2.07 -11.42
C LEU A 319 -19.88 1.44 -11.26
N GLU A 320 -20.03 0.49 -10.32
CA GLU A 320 -21.31 -0.17 -10.04
C GLU A 320 -22.37 0.82 -9.50
N VAL A 321 -21.98 1.73 -8.59
CA VAL A 321 -22.86 2.79 -8.06
C VAL A 321 -23.28 3.78 -9.16
N ALA A 322 -22.35 4.17 -10.02
CA ALA A 322 -22.61 5.09 -11.12
C ALA A 322 -23.63 4.51 -12.12
N GLN A 323 -23.46 3.25 -12.52
CA GLN A 323 -24.41 2.54 -13.38
C GLN A 323 -25.82 2.52 -12.78
N ARG A 324 -25.95 2.20 -11.48
CA ARG A 324 -27.24 2.19 -10.77
C ARG A 324 -27.90 3.57 -10.69
N LYS A 325 -27.12 4.64 -10.83
CA LYS A 325 -27.62 6.02 -10.88
C LYS A 325 -27.95 6.51 -12.30
N GLY A 326 -27.77 5.67 -13.32
CA GLY A 326 -28.08 6.00 -14.70
C GLY A 326 -26.94 6.68 -15.47
N PHE A 327 -25.73 6.72 -14.92
CA PHE A 327 -24.56 7.18 -15.67
C PHE A 327 -24.11 6.10 -16.66
N MET A 328 -23.64 6.53 -17.83
CA MET A 328 -22.88 5.65 -18.71
C MET A 328 -21.45 5.54 -18.16
N VAL A 329 -20.94 4.32 -18.02
CA VAL A 329 -19.57 4.10 -17.53
C VAL A 329 -18.71 3.45 -18.60
N GLU A 330 -17.49 3.95 -18.77
CA GLU A 330 -16.56 3.47 -19.78
C GLU A 330 -15.19 3.16 -19.16
N GLU A 331 -14.78 1.89 -19.26
CA GLU A 331 -13.42 1.47 -18.94
C GLU A 331 -12.60 1.38 -20.23
N ARG A 332 -11.80 2.41 -20.53
CA ARG A 332 -11.07 2.53 -21.80
C ARG A 332 -9.75 3.26 -21.63
N LEU A 333 -9.02 3.46 -22.72
CA LEU A 333 -7.95 4.45 -22.73
C LEU A 333 -8.58 5.83 -22.69
N VAL A 334 -8.09 6.69 -21.79
CA VAL A 334 -8.53 8.08 -21.63
C VAL A 334 -7.31 8.94 -21.85
N SER A 335 -7.37 9.89 -22.78
CA SER A 335 -6.24 10.76 -23.10
C SER A 335 -6.17 12.00 -22.20
N VAL A 336 -4.99 12.61 -22.13
CA VAL A 336 -4.81 13.93 -21.50
C VAL A 336 -5.67 15.01 -22.18
N ASP A 337 -5.91 14.92 -23.49
CA ASP A 337 -6.76 15.88 -24.21
C ASP A 337 -8.20 15.84 -23.65
N GLU A 338 -8.77 14.64 -23.51
CA GLU A 338 -10.10 14.44 -22.92
C GLU A 338 -10.17 14.86 -21.44
N LEU A 339 -9.08 14.70 -20.71
CA LEU A 339 -8.98 15.16 -19.32
C LEU A 339 -9.12 16.68 -19.23
N LEU A 340 -8.45 17.42 -20.10
CA LEU A 340 -8.48 18.89 -20.11
C LEU A 340 -9.86 19.44 -20.51
N GLU A 341 -10.65 18.65 -21.22
CA GLU A 341 -12.02 19.00 -21.63
C GLU A 341 -13.11 18.46 -20.69
N ALA A 342 -12.76 17.71 -19.63
CA ALA A 342 -13.72 17.10 -18.71
C ALA A 342 -14.52 18.14 -17.90
N ASP A 343 -15.76 17.82 -17.57
CA ASP A 343 -16.63 18.67 -16.75
C ASP A 343 -16.32 18.51 -15.25
N GLU A 344 -16.03 17.28 -14.81
CA GLU A 344 -15.54 16.96 -13.47
C GLU A 344 -14.42 15.92 -13.52
N VAL A 345 -13.51 15.97 -12.55
CA VAL A 345 -12.48 14.95 -12.35
C VAL A 345 -12.45 14.55 -10.88
N PHE A 346 -12.32 13.25 -10.61
CA PHE A 346 -12.20 12.75 -9.25
C PHE A 346 -11.30 11.52 -9.17
N CYS A 347 -10.74 11.30 -7.98
CA CYS A 347 -9.93 10.15 -7.65
C CYS A 347 -10.66 9.22 -6.68
N THR A 348 -10.31 7.94 -6.68
CA THR A 348 -10.87 6.96 -5.73
C THR A 348 -9.79 6.11 -5.08
N GLY A 349 -10.00 5.78 -3.81
CA GLY A 349 -9.11 4.91 -3.03
C GLY A 349 -9.65 4.70 -1.62
N THR A 350 -9.21 3.67 -0.90
CA THR A 350 -9.75 3.35 0.45
C THR A 350 -9.60 4.52 1.43
N ALA A 351 -8.47 5.24 1.38
CA ALA A 351 -8.18 6.33 2.30
C ALA A 351 -9.15 7.51 2.12
N VAL A 352 -9.33 7.95 0.87
CA VAL A 352 -10.09 9.16 0.50
C VAL A 352 -11.54 8.89 0.10
N VAL A 353 -11.90 7.62 -0.14
CA VAL A 353 -13.16 7.18 -0.76
C VAL A 353 -13.32 7.75 -2.17
N VAL A 354 -13.86 8.96 -2.30
CA VAL A 354 -13.90 9.74 -3.54
C VAL A 354 -13.33 11.12 -3.22
N SER A 355 -12.35 11.57 -3.99
CA SER A 355 -11.68 12.85 -3.81
C SER A 355 -11.87 13.71 -5.06
N PRO A 356 -12.52 14.87 -4.99
CA PRO A 356 -12.62 15.77 -6.13
C PRO A 356 -11.25 16.31 -6.52
N VAL A 357 -11.02 16.51 -7.81
CA VAL A 357 -9.85 17.20 -8.36
C VAL A 357 -10.31 18.59 -8.81
N GLY A 358 -9.77 19.63 -8.18
CA GLY A 358 -10.14 21.02 -8.46
C GLY A 358 -9.31 21.63 -9.59
N SER A 359 -8.09 21.15 -9.79
CA SER A 359 -7.28 21.56 -10.94
C SER A 359 -6.24 20.53 -11.33
N ILE A 360 -5.86 20.55 -12.60
CA ILE A 360 -4.75 19.79 -13.16
C ILE A 360 -3.82 20.74 -13.90
N THR A 361 -2.51 20.60 -13.67
CA THR A 361 -1.49 21.32 -14.42
C THR A 361 -0.74 20.37 -15.35
N TYR A 362 -0.71 20.70 -16.64
CA TYR A 362 -0.03 19.95 -17.68
C TYR A 362 0.77 20.90 -18.57
N LEU A 363 2.06 20.64 -18.78
CA LEU A 363 2.95 21.47 -19.62
C LEU A 363 2.89 22.97 -19.26
N GLY A 364 2.79 23.28 -17.97
CA GLY A 364 2.69 24.64 -17.45
C GLY A 364 1.31 25.29 -17.58
N GLN A 365 0.35 24.63 -18.22
CA GLN A 365 -1.03 25.09 -18.33
C GLN A 365 -1.89 24.46 -17.24
N ARG A 366 -2.61 25.30 -16.49
CA ARG A 366 -3.53 24.86 -15.44
C ARG A 366 -4.97 24.91 -15.94
N VAL A 367 -5.67 23.81 -15.82
CA VAL A 367 -7.11 23.69 -16.04
C VAL A 367 -7.79 23.50 -14.68
N GLU A 368 -8.87 24.24 -14.45
CA GLU A 368 -9.67 24.15 -13.24
C GLU A 368 -11.03 23.49 -13.53
N TYR A 369 -11.50 22.68 -12.60
CA TYR A 369 -12.75 21.93 -12.70
C TYR A 369 -13.71 22.35 -11.59
N GLY A 370 -15.01 22.42 -11.91
CA GLY A 370 -16.04 22.87 -11.00
C GLY A 370 -15.94 24.38 -10.73
N ASN A 371 -17.07 25.08 -10.74
CA ASN A 371 -17.14 26.51 -10.44
C ASN A 371 -16.86 26.79 -8.94
N GLN A 372 -15.61 26.59 -8.50
CA GLN A 372 -15.11 26.81 -7.12
C GLN A 372 -15.58 25.80 -6.05
N GLY A 373 -15.99 24.59 -6.42
CA GLY A 373 -16.47 23.60 -5.45
C GLY A 373 -16.43 22.15 -5.94
N VAL A 374 -16.96 21.25 -5.10
CA VAL A 374 -17.07 19.81 -5.40
C VAL A 374 -18.07 19.62 -6.55
N GLY A 375 -17.67 18.86 -7.57
CA GLY A 375 -18.55 18.49 -8.66
C GLY A 375 -19.78 17.69 -8.20
N VAL A 376 -20.90 17.86 -8.90
CA VAL A 376 -22.20 17.26 -8.55
C VAL A 376 -22.13 15.73 -8.62
N VAL A 377 -21.49 15.20 -9.67
CA VAL A 377 -21.33 13.75 -9.85
C VAL A 377 -20.43 13.19 -8.75
N CYS A 378 -19.29 13.84 -8.50
CA CYS A 378 -18.38 13.46 -7.42
C CYS A 378 -19.08 13.40 -6.05
N GLN A 379 -19.84 14.44 -5.69
CA GLN A 379 -20.58 14.51 -4.43
C GLN A 379 -21.65 13.41 -4.32
N GLN A 380 -22.38 13.17 -5.42
CA GLN A 380 -23.44 12.15 -5.45
C GLN A 380 -22.86 10.73 -5.25
N LEU A 381 -21.74 10.43 -5.89
CA LEU A 381 -21.05 9.14 -5.78
C LEU A 381 -20.42 8.96 -4.40
N TYR A 382 -19.76 9.99 -3.87
CA TYR A 382 -19.21 9.99 -2.51
C TYR A 382 -20.29 9.70 -1.47
N THR A 383 -21.39 10.45 -1.51
CA THR A 383 -22.50 10.32 -0.56
C THR A 383 -23.09 8.91 -0.59
N SER A 384 -23.25 8.35 -1.79
CA SER A 384 -23.87 7.03 -1.95
C SER A 384 -22.98 5.91 -1.42
N LEU A 385 -21.67 5.96 -1.70
CA LEU A 385 -20.76 4.94 -1.22
C LEU A 385 -20.53 5.03 0.29
N THR A 386 -20.35 6.23 0.83
CA THR A 386 -20.14 6.44 2.27
C THR A 386 -21.36 6.09 3.09
N SER A 387 -22.57 6.42 2.61
CA SER A 387 -23.83 6.04 3.28
C SER A 387 -23.93 4.52 3.44
N LEU A 388 -23.52 3.75 2.43
CA LEU A 388 -23.49 2.29 2.49
C LEU A 388 -22.39 1.78 3.44
N GLN A 389 -21.17 2.33 3.34
CA GLN A 389 -20.04 1.94 4.20
C GLN A 389 -20.31 2.15 5.70
N MET A 390 -21.02 3.24 6.03
CA MET A 390 -21.36 3.61 7.39
C MET A 390 -22.71 3.03 7.87
N GLY A 391 -23.42 2.28 7.01
CA GLY A 391 -24.69 1.63 7.35
C GLY A 391 -25.88 2.59 7.52
N HIS A 392 -25.87 3.74 6.84
CA HIS A 392 -27.01 4.68 6.80
C HIS A 392 -28.11 4.24 5.83
N VAL A 393 -27.78 3.32 4.92
CA VAL A 393 -28.70 2.72 3.96
C VAL A 393 -28.49 1.22 3.94
N ASP A 394 -29.56 0.48 3.65
CA ASP A 394 -29.48 -0.97 3.52
C ASP A 394 -28.58 -1.37 2.34
N ASP A 395 -27.77 -2.38 2.58
CA ASP A 395 -26.86 -2.90 1.58
C ASP A 395 -27.56 -3.93 0.66
N CYS A 396 -28.14 -3.41 -0.43
CA CYS A 396 -28.74 -4.24 -1.47
C CYS A 396 -27.74 -4.98 -2.37
N MET A 397 -26.42 -4.83 -2.14
CA MET A 397 -25.36 -5.37 -3.00
C MET A 397 -24.52 -6.45 -2.31
N GLY A 398 -24.71 -6.67 -1.00
CA GLY A 398 -23.93 -7.63 -0.22
C GLY A 398 -22.45 -7.25 -0.13
N TRP A 399 -22.16 -5.96 -0.05
CA TRP A 399 -20.80 -5.41 0.07
C TRP A 399 -20.33 -5.20 1.51
N THR A 400 -21.25 -5.16 2.46
CA THR A 400 -20.96 -4.92 3.88
C THR A 400 -21.02 -6.23 4.64
N VAL A 401 -20.10 -6.39 5.59
CA VAL A 401 -20.05 -7.54 6.50
C VAL A 401 -20.14 -7.02 7.91
N GLU A 402 -21.24 -7.34 8.60
CA GLU A 402 -21.44 -6.97 10.00
C GLU A 402 -20.66 -7.92 10.91
N LEU A 403 -20.01 -7.35 11.93
CA LEU A 403 -19.32 -8.12 12.97
C LEU A 403 -20.26 -8.32 14.14
N ASN A 404 -20.68 -9.58 14.33
CA ASN A 404 -21.43 -9.98 15.52
C ASN A 404 -20.49 -9.96 16.73
N GLN A 405 -20.96 -9.38 17.85
CA GLN A 405 -20.18 -9.18 19.07
C GLN A 405 -19.76 -10.47 19.77
#